data_AF-A0A928DSR4-F1
#
_entry.id   AF-A0A928DSR4-F1
#
_cell.length_a   1.000
_cell.length_b   1.000
_cell.length_c   1.000
_cell.angle_alpha   90.00
_cell.angle_beta   90.00
_cell.angle_gamma   90.00
#
_symmetry.space_group_name_H-M   'P 1'
#
loop_
_entity.id
_entity.type
_entity.pdbx_description
1 polymer ?
#
loop_
_entity_poly.entity_id
_entity_poly.type
_entity_poly.pdbx_seq_one_letter_code
_entity_poly.pdbx_strand_id
1 'polypeptide(L)'
;MDENICPDAVIFVSDDQSWMDSEGGRWGQTETMRLWDELKAKNLSAKLVNIDIQPYGTTQTLDREDIANVGGFSEAVFDFVANFVFAPNADHWVEMIEKTAL
;
A
#
# COMPACT_ATOMS: atom_id res chain seq x y z
N MET A 1 -13.03 0.50 17.93
CA MET A 1 -13.41 1.15 16.66
C MET A 1 -14.85 0.78 16.38
N ASP A 2 -15.65 1.65 15.78
CA ASP A 2 -17.00 1.28 15.36
C ASP A 2 -16.88 0.13 14.34
N GLU A 3 -17.47 -1.01 14.67
CA GLU A 3 -17.35 -2.26 13.90
C GLU A 3 -18.01 -2.15 12.51
N ASN A 4 -18.74 -1.06 12.27
CA ASN A 4 -19.45 -0.77 11.02
C ASN A 4 -18.70 0.20 10.08
N ILE A 5 -17.45 0.57 10.37
CA ILE A 5 -16.65 1.39 9.47
C ILE A 5 -16.12 0.52 8.32
N CYS A 6 -16.46 0.91 7.08
CA CYS A 6 -15.99 0.27 5.87
C CYS A 6 -15.21 1.31 5.05
N PRO A 7 -13.90 1.44 5.26
CA PRO A 7 -13.12 2.51 4.64
C PRO A 7 -12.86 2.22 3.16
N ASP A 8 -12.70 3.29 2.38
CA ASP A 8 -12.26 3.21 0.97
C ASP A 8 -10.73 3.19 0.84
N ALA A 9 -10.02 3.68 1.85
CA ALA A 9 -8.57 3.68 1.91
C ALA A 9 -8.09 3.35 3.32
N VAL A 10 -7.10 2.46 3.41
CA VAL A 10 -6.32 2.19 4.61
C VAL A 10 -4.87 2.53 4.31
N ILE A 11 -4.29 3.43 5.09
CA ILE A 11 -2.88 3.81 4.99
C ILE A 11 -2.21 3.34 6.27
N PHE A 12 -1.27 2.41 6.13
CA PHE A 12 -0.50 1.87 7.22
C PHE A 12 0.92 2.41 7.16
N VAL A 13 1.40 3.02 8.23
CA VAL A 13 2.73 3.65 8.30
C VAL A 13 3.51 2.95 9.41
N SER A 14 4.64 2.34 9.07
CA SER A 14 5.48 1.59 10.01
C SER A 14 6.95 1.69 9.61
N ASP A 15 7.85 1.49 10.57
CA ASP A 15 9.30 1.40 10.41
C ASP A 15 9.83 -0.04 10.37
N ASP A 16 8.96 -1.04 10.53
CA ASP A 16 9.33 -2.46 10.71
C ASP A 16 8.75 -3.38 9.63
N GLN A 17 8.04 -2.81 8.65
CA GLN A 17 7.41 -3.55 7.55
C GLN A 17 6.59 -4.77 8.01
N SER A 18 5.81 -4.63 9.11
CA SER A 18 5.04 -5.73 9.72
C SER A 18 3.97 -6.39 8.81
N TRP A 19 3.77 -5.86 7.60
CA TRP A 19 2.99 -6.49 6.53
C TRP A 19 3.78 -7.50 5.67
N MET A 20 5.12 -7.48 5.72
CA MET A 20 6.01 -8.28 4.87
C MET A 20 6.53 -9.57 5.53
N ASP A 21 6.46 -9.74 6.86
CA ASP A 21 7.13 -10.87 7.52
C ASP A 21 6.18 -11.95 8.09
N SER A 22 6.17 -13.09 7.40
CA SER A 22 6.25 -14.43 7.99
C SER A 22 6.73 -15.41 6.91
N GLU A 23 8.04 -15.67 6.88
CA GLU A 23 8.74 -16.76 6.18
C GLU A 23 8.42 -16.98 4.68
N GLY A 24 9.17 -16.27 3.82
CA GLY A 24 9.54 -16.81 2.50
C GLY A 24 8.58 -16.51 1.35
N GLY A 25 8.61 -15.26 0.86
CA GLY A 25 8.55 -14.93 -0.57
C GLY A 25 7.31 -15.30 -1.39
N ARG A 26 6.30 -15.98 -0.84
CA ARG A 26 5.03 -16.27 -1.50
C ARG A 26 3.93 -16.41 -0.45
N TRP A 27 3.21 -15.31 -0.21
CA TRP A 27 1.85 -15.32 0.34
C TRP A 27 1.66 -16.02 1.70
N GLY A 28 2.59 -15.88 2.64
CA GLY A 28 2.28 -16.10 4.05
C GLY A 28 1.37 -14.97 4.53
N GLN A 29 0.10 -15.23 4.81
CA GLN A 29 -0.84 -14.21 5.31
C GLN A 29 -0.38 -13.76 6.70
N THR A 30 0.23 -12.57 6.79
CA THR A 30 0.32 -11.85 8.06
C THR A 30 -1.09 -11.58 8.58
N GLU A 31 -1.26 -11.39 9.90
CA GLU A 31 -2.56 -10.98 10.45
C GLU A 31 -3.08 -9.68 9.78
N THR A 32 -2.17 -8.79 9.37
CA THR A 32 -2.47 -7.61 8.56
C THR A 32 -3.14 -7.98 7.23
N MET A 33 -2.61 -8.97 6.51
CA MET A 33 -3.18 -9.42 5.24
C MET A 33 -4.52 -10.15 5.43
N ARG A 34 -4.67 -10.92 6.52
CA ARG A 34 -5.96 -11.54 6.87
C ARG A 34 -7.04 -10.49 7.12
N LEU A 35 -6.73 -9.49 7.95
CA LEU A 35 -7.65 -8.38 8.24
C LEU A 35 -7.93 -7.54 7.00
N TRP A 36 -6.93 -7.37 6.12
CA TRP A 36 -7.13 -6.70 4.84
C TRP A 36 -8.12 -7.46 3.95
N ASP A 37 -7.97 -8.78 3.78
CA ASP A 37 -8.88 -9.57 2.96
C ASP A 37 -10.32 -9.53 3.51
N GLU A 38 -10.52 -9.53 4.83
CA GLU A 38 -11.83 -9.36 5.48
C GLU A 38 -12.45 -7.99 5.20
N LEU A 39 -11.66 -6.93 5.23
CA LEU A 39 -12.10 -5.58 4.90
C LEU A 39 -12.44 -5.47 3.41
N LYS A 40 -11.57 -6.00 2.54
CA LYS A 40 -11.74 -5.99 1.10
C LYS A 40 -13.00 -6.74 0.66
N ALA A 41 -13.36 -7.83 1.36
CA ALA A 41 -14.61 -8.54 1.14
C ALA A 41 -15.86 -7.69 1.45
N LYS A 42 -15.75 -6.71 2.35
CA LYS A 42 -16.82 -5.75 2.67
C LYS A 42 -16.86 -4.55 1.71
N ASN A 43 -15.69 -4.11 1.23
CA ASN A 43 -15.57 -3.04 0.24
C ASN A 43 -14.57 -3.42 -0.87
N LEU A 44 -15.11 -3.87 -2.01
CA LEU A 44 -14.31 -4.25 -3.18
C LEU A 44 -13.56 -3.07 -3.81
N SER A 45 -13.92 -1.83 -3.52
CA SER A 45 -13.16 -0.64 -3.94
C SER A 45 -12.04 -0.25 -2.98
N ALA A 46 -11.97 -0.83 -1.78
CA ALA A 46 -10.98 -0.43 -0.78
C ALA A 46 -9.54 -0.60 -1.27
N LYS A 47 -8.67 0.35 -0.95
CA LYS A 47 -7.23 0.33 -1.26
C LYS A 47 -6.38 0.30 0.01
N LEU A 48 -5.29 -0.47 0.00
CA LEU A 48 -4.30 -0.52 1.06
C LEU A 48 -2.98 0.10 0.59
N VAL A 49 -2.43 1.02 1.37
CA VAL A 49 -1.08 1.55 1.16
C VAL A 49 -0.24 1.30 2.40
N ASN A 50 0.87 0.60 2.24
CA ASN A 50 1.85 0.40 3.29
C ASN A 50 3.05 1.32 3.05
N ILE A 51 3.36 2.18 4.03
CA ILE A 51 4.44 3.15 3.97
C ILE A 51 5.51 2.75 4.98
N ASP A 52 6.68 2.38 4.46
CA ASP A 52 7.88 2.19 5.26
C ASP A 52 8.59 3.53 5.48
N ILE A 53 8.61 4.02 6.72
CA ILE A 53 9.20 5.31 7.09
C ILE A 53 10.74 5.28 7.10
N GLN A 54 11.38 4.11 6.90
CA GLN A 54 12.83 4.00 6.99
C GLN A 54 13.55 4.95 5.99
N PRO A 55 14.58 5.70 6.43
CA PRO A 55 15.15 6.81 5.68
C PRO A 55 16.01 6.46 4.44
N TYR A 56 16.01 5.23 3.93
CA TYR A 56 17.00 4.81 2.92
C TYR A 56 16.49 3.93 1.76
N GLY A 57 15.18 3.79 1.56
CA GLY A 57 14.65 3.05 0.43
C GLY A 57 13.40 3.70 -0.15
N THR A 58 13.42 4.05 -1.42
CA THR A 58 12.20 4.36 -2.20
C THR A 58 11.83 3.15 -3.03
N THR A 59 11.52 2.02 -2.38
CA THR A 59 11.04 0.84 -3.09
C THR A 59 9.53 0.94 -3.20
N GLN A 60 9.03 0.84 -4.43
CA GLN A 60 7.60 0.84 -4.70
C GLN A 60 7.26 -0.47 -5.39
N THR A 61 6.38 -1.25 -4.77
CA THR A 61 5.92 -2.50 -5.38
C THR A 61 4.40 -2.54 -5.36
N LEU A 62 3.82 -2.71 -6.55
CA LEU A 62 2.43 -3.05 -6.73
C LEU A 62 2.35 -4.57 -6.84
N ASP A 63 2.28 -5.25 -5.70
CA ASP A 63 2.16 -6.71 -5.67
C ASP A 63 0.73 -7.17 -6.01
N ARG A 64 -0.26 -6.28 -5.85
CA ARG A 64 -1.69 -6.53 -6.07
C ARG A 64 -2.38 -5.21 -6.46
N GLU A 65 -3.40 -5.23 -7.33
CA GLU A 65 -4.07 -4.00 -7.81
C GLU A 65 -4.71 -3.14 -6.71
N ASP A 66 -4.99 -3.73 -5.55
CA ASP A 66 -5.58 -3.09 -4.37
C ASP A 66 -4.57 -2.81 -3.25
N ILE A 67 -3.28 -3.11 -3.43
CA ILE A 67 -2.22 -2.90 -2.43
C ILE A 67 -0.99 -2.23 -3.04
N ALA A 68 -0.53 -1.15 -2.42
CA ALA A 68 0.74 -0.51 -2.75
C ALA A 68 1.71 -0.52 -1.55
N ASN A 69 2.93 -0.98 -1.77
CA ASN A 69 4.02 -0.91 -0.79
C ASN A 69 4.98 0.21 -1.21
N VAL A 70 5.23 1.18 -0.33
CA VAL A 70 6.06 2.37 -0.61
C VAL A 70 7.09 2.54 0.48
N GLY A 71 8.35 2.72 0.08
CA GLY A 71 9.43 3.12 0.98
C GLY A 71 9.67 4.63 0.98
N GLY A 72 10.06 5.14 2.15
CA GLY A 72 10.38 6.53 2.41
C GLY A 72 9.19 7.34 2.93
N PHE A 73 9.47 8.57 3.34
CA PHE A 73 8.46 9.49 3.86
C PHE A 73 8.73 10.91 3.38
N SER A 74 8.10 11.28 2.26
CA SER A 74 8.29 12.55 1.56
C SER A 74 7.00 13.02 0.90
N GLU A 75 6.99 14.26 0.40
CA GLU A 75 5.86 14.81 -0.38
C GLU A 75 5.47 13.91 -1.57
N ALA A 76 6.47 13.37 -2.26
CA ALA A 76 6.26 12.44 -3.38
C ALA A 76 5.52 11.15 -2.97
N VAL A 77 5.68 10.68 -1.72
CA VAL A 77 4.94 9.51 -1.20
C VAL A 77 3.47 9.86 -1.02
N PHE A 78 3.15 11.06 -0.54
CA PHE A 78 1.76 11.49 -0.38
C PHE A 78 1.06 11.71 -1.72
N ASP A 79 1.78 12.27 -2.70
CA ASP A 79 1.27 12.39 -4.07
C ASP A 79 0.97 11.01 -4.66
N PHE A 80 1.87 10.04 -4.46
CA PHE A 80 1.63 8.65 -4.86
C PHE A 80 0.38 8.07 -4.18
N VAL A 81 0.24 8.23 -2.87
CA VAL A 81 -0.93 7.73 -2.11
C VAL A 81 -2.23 8.30 -2.66
N ALA A 82 -2.29 9.62 -2.86
CA ALA A 82 -3.47 10.29 -3.39
C ALA A 82 -3.83 9.73 -4.77
N ASN A 83 -2.85 9.58 -5.65
CA ASN A 83 -3.09 9.02 -6.97
C ASN A 83 -3.55 7.56 -6.92
N PHE A 84 -2.93 6.71 -6.11
CA PHE A 84 -3.32 5.31 -6.00
C PHE A 84 -4.76 5.13 -5.46
N VAL A 85 -5.13 5.94 -4.47
CA VAL A 85 -6.46 5.87 -3.84
C VAL A 85 -7.56 6.45 -4.74
N PHE A 86 -7.28 7.53 -5.47
CA PHE A 86 -8.31 8.26 -6.22
C PHE A 86 -8.29 8.02 -7.74
N ALA A 87 -7.24 7.44 -8.33
CA ALA A 87 -7.16 7.23 -9.77
C ALA A 87 -7.85 5.93 -10.23
N PRO A 88 -8.56 5.95 -11.38
CA PRO A 88 -9.34 4.80 -11.85
C PRO A 88 -8.52 3.64 -12.48
N ASN A 89 -7.22 3.80 -12.76
CA ASN A 89 -6.39 2.77 -13.41
C ASN A 89 -4.99 2.68 -12.77
N ALA A 90 -4.65 1.50 -12.21
CA ALA A 90 -3.36 1.22 -11.55
C ALA A 90 -2.17 1.11 -12.53
N ASP A 91 -2.43 0.79 -13.80
CA ASP A 91 -1.41 0.49 -14.81
C ASP A 91 -0.58 1.70 -15.30
N HIS A 92 -0.94 2.93 -14.93
CA HIS A 92 -0.33 4.13 -15.52
C HIS A 92 0.93 4.65 -14.78
N TRP A 93 1.31 4.05 -13.65
CA TRP A 93 2.15 4.73 -12.65
C TRP A 93 3.61 4.28 -12.58
N VAL A 94 3.93 3.04 -12.96
CA VAL A 94 5.34 2.61 -13.07
C VAL A 94 6.11 3.53 -14.05
N GLU A 95 5.44 4.03 -15.09
CA GLU A 95 6.01 4.97 -16.08
C GLU A 95 6.23 6.40 -15.56
N MET A 96 5.48 6.87 -14.55
CA MET A 96 5.61 8.27 -14.09
C MET A 96 6.81 8.49 -13.16
N ILE A 97 7.32 7.42 -12.54
CA ILE A 97 8.36 7.53 -11.51
C ILE A 97 9.76 7.35 -12.10
N GLU A 98 9.92 6.58 -13.20
CA GLU A 98 11.14 6.63 -14.02
C GLU A 98 11.46 8.06 -14.51
N LYS A 99 10.46 8.94 -14.64
CA LYS A 99 10.64 10.34 -15.04
C LYS A 99 11.08 11.29 -13.92
N THR A 100 10.93 10.91 -12.65
CA THR A 100 11.24 11.80 -11.52
C THR A 100 12.62 11.51 -10.91
N ALA A 101 13.30 10.45 -11.37
CA ALA A 101 14.67 10.11 -10.97
C ALA A 101 15.78 10.74 -11.85
N LEU A 102 15.46 11.75 -12.67
CA LEU A 102 16.40 12.49 -13.52
C LEU A 102 16.70 13.89 -12.99
#